data_AF-A0AB35VVE6-F1
#
_entry.id   AF-A0AB35VVE6-F1
#
_cell.length_a   1.000
_cell.length_b   1.000
_cell.length_c   1.000
_cell.angle_alpha   90.00
_cell.angle_beta   90.00
_cell.angle_gamma   90.00
#
_symmetry.space_group_name_H-M   'P 1'
#
loop_
_entity.id
_entity.type
_entity.pdbx_description
1 polymer ?
#
loop_
_entity_poly.entity_id
_entity_poly.type
_entity_poly.pdbx_seq_one_letter_code
_entity_poly.pdbx_strand_id
1 'polypeptide(L)'
;MQIRDYYPFRNTLFIQHLHIFSYLFMAVSILYLIAANWLMLPDSIQLSIPPVILLVTAWVSVTDTLSEGVRQTLHGICGLMVGLSLAVIGQVYQTGADSYLLFLIWTLLLLPWLYRPNIGIFTLVCITSQLTLFLFFRQTFWAEKFPYLYLFTLNLLSLIQFWICIKKYRALRFVFIAWFAVISIIGMIQYLSNANIPYLISAFLSGIIAFYYFFQKNDQLCASLMAAVLGVTATIWLVDGINHLFKDSNEFIFLLIAGIIFIWFALISYFLIRIFRQSRFYVIPLAIGAWLAGLALAAFTLVFWQTISLIIGIIFVAIAITLLTKSQNYFIRQFAYCLFISGQTAFLFHLGSETNQILWVLIAQIFILCISYFRKPHWFFILIQMLATYGIAFFYLLQLDHSIWSVNSVQTYFNLTLLNYFIFSLVLLIGNKAIVSYERSIFLCVLAVILVNSFFDNFIGLALLDSADQSLWFFYVLPSLWLLCFSFFYLYRQLHSITFFAFLIFGIVLIALGYFDVFILFVILTWALKNKDRIVYGITLLVFTTVLWQLYYSLQLSFLAKSASILVSGIILLALYRLLLQEAKNNFVEGEN
;
A
#
# COMPACT_ATOMS: atom_id res chain seq x y z
N MET A 1 -36.73 12.88 4.21
CA MET A 1 -35.31 12.90 4.67
C MET A 1 -34.47 12.33 3.54
N GLN A 2 -33.62 13.11 2.87
CA GLN A 2 -32.64 12.54 1.93
C GLN A 2 -31.70 11.61 2.72
N ILE A 3 -31.82 10.30 2.52
CA ILE A 3 -30.90 9.32 3.08
C ILE A 3 -29.53 9.65 2.49
N ARG A 4 -28.60 10.13 3.33
CA ARG A 4 -27.22 10.34 2.90
C ARG A 4 -26.58 8.97 2.74
N ASP A 5 -26.42 8.52 1.50
CA ASP A 5 -25.78 7.24 1.18
C ASP A 5 -24.27 7.32 1.38
N TYR A 6 -23.77 7.11 2.59
CA TYR A 6 -22.34 7.16 2.90
C TYR A 6 -21.52 6.07 2.18
N TYR A 7 -22.12 4.90 1.92
CA TYR A 7 -21.53 3.75 1.23
C TYR A 7 -22.41 3.29 0.05
N PRO A 8 -22.24 3.81 -1.17
CA PRO A 8 -23.17 3.55 -2.25
C PRO A 8 -22.83 2.24 -2.97
N PHE A 9 -23.34 1.13 -2.45
CA PHE A 9 -23.17 -0.21 -3.07
C PHE A 9 -23.79 -0.32 -4.47
N ARG A 10 -24.73 0.56 -4.82
CA ARG A 10 -25.36 0.64 -6.15
C ARG A 10 -24.55 1.44 -7.18
N ASN A 11 -23.40 2.00 -6.81
CA ASN A 11 -22.58 2.79 -7.72
C ASN A 11 -22.06 1.92 -8.89
N THR A 12 -22.28 2.37 -10.12
CA THR A 12 -21.86 1.67 -11.35
C THR A 12 -20.36 1.37 -11.36
N LEU A 13 -19.52 2.26 -10.83
CA LEU A 13 -18.08 2.03 -10.70
C LEU A 13 -17.79 0.87 -9.75
N PHE A 14 -18.47 0.80 -8.60
CA PHE A 14 -18.27 -0.29 -7.65
C PHE A 14 -18.73 -1.64 -8.23
N ILE A 15 -19.88 -1.65 -8.92
CA ILE A 15 -20.40 -2.83 -9.64
C ILE A 15 -19.39 -3.33 -10.68
N GLN A 16 -18.73 -2.43 -11.42
CA GLN A 16 -17.66 -2.81 -12.35
C GLN A 16 -16.45 -3.44 -11.65
N HIS A 17 -16.07 -2.95 -10.46
CA HIS A 17 -14.97 -3.55 -9.69
C HIS A 17 -15.33 -4.94 -9.18
N LEU A 18 -16.56 -5.16 -8.71
CA LEU A 18 -17.03 -6.50 -8.32
C LEU A 18 -16.90 -7.49 -9.49
N HIS A 19 -17.26 -7.07 -10.69
CA HIS A 19 -17.14 -7.89 -11.90
C HIS A 19 -15.67 -8.22 -12.25
N ILE A 20 -14.76 -7.27 -12.05
CA ILE A 20 -13.32 -7.51 -12.24
C ILE A 20 -12.80 -8.49 -11.19
N PHE A 21 -13.14 -8.26 -9.90
CA PHE A 21 -12.69 -9.12 -8.81
C PHE A 21 -13.23 -10.55 -8.94
N SER A 22 -14.45 -10.76 -9.44
CA SER A 22 -14.99 -12.11 -9.63
C SER A 22 -14.13 -12.94 -10.58
N TYR A 23 -13.77 -12.40 -11.76
CA TYR A 23 -12.92 -13.12 -12.71
C TYR A 23 -11.49 -13.29 -12.20
N LEU A 24 -10.96 -12.28 -11.51
CA LEU A 24 -9.64 -12.35 -10.91
C LEU A 24 -9.58 -13.46 -9.86
N PHE A 25 -10.57 -13.57 -8.99
CA PHE A 25 -10.64 -14.61 -7.95
C PHE A 25 -10.78 -16.00 -8.56
N MET A 26 -11.64 -16.16 -9.57
CA MET A 26 -11.75 -17.43 -10.28
C MET A 26 -10.42 -17.85 -10.93
N ALA A 27 -9.73 -16.93 -11.61
CA ALA A 27 -8.45 -17.21 -12.26
C ALA A 27 -7.35 -17.54 -11.24
N VAL A 28 -7.24 -16.75 -10.17
CA VAL A 28 -6.28 -16.95 -9.08
C VAL A 28 -6.55 -18.27 -8.37
N SER A 29 -7.81 -18.62 -8.11
CA SER A 29 -8.20 -19.91 -7.53
C SER A 29 -7.71 -21.10 -8.34
N ILE A 30 -7.90 -21.06 -9.66
CA ILE A 30 -7.46 -22.12 -10.57
C ILE A 30 -5.93 -22.23 -10.50
N LEU A 31 -5.24 -21.09 -10.60
CA LEU A 31 -3.77 -21.04 -10.46
C LEU A 31 -3.28 -21.65 -9.15
N TYR A 32 -3.96 -21.35 -8.03
CA TYR A 32 -3.63 -21.93 -6.72
C TYR A 32 -3.75 -23.44 -6.70
N LEU A 33 -4.86 -23.99 -7.22
CA LEU A 33 -5.09 -25.43 -7.23
C LEU A 33 -4.01 -26.16 -8.02
N ILE A 34 -3.62 -25.55 -9.15
CA ILE A 34 -2.61 -26.09 -10.05
C ILE A 34 -1.23 -26.00 -9.41
N ALA A 35 -0.84 -24.84 -8.90
CA ALA A 35 0.47 -24.61 -8.30
C ALA A 35 0.73 -25.52 -7.10
N ALA A 36 -0.31 -25.79 -6.30
CA ALA A 36 -0.22 -26.65 -5.13
C ALA A 36 -0.02 -28.13 -5.45
N ASN A 37 -0.71 -28.61 -6.49
CA ASN A 37 -0.61 -30.00 -6.92
C ASN A 37 0.45 -30.20 -7.99
N TRP A 38 1.22 -29.14 -8.32
CA TRP A 38 2.08 -29.08 -9.50
C TRP A 38 2.99 -30.30 -9.62
N LEU A 39 3.71 -30.62 -8.54
CA LEU A 39 4.66 -31.74 -8.49
C LEU A 39 4.00 -33.13 -8.58
N MET A 40 2.70 -33.24 -8.26
CA MET A 40 1.94 -34.50 -8.30
C MET A 40 1.27 -34.72 -9.65
N LEU A 41 1.17 -33.69 -10.49
CA LEU A 41 0.55 -33.79 -11.80
C LEU A 41 1.51 -34.43 -12.80
N PRO A 42 1.05 -35.41 -13.61
CA PRO A 42 1.80 -35.91 -14.75
C PRO A 42 2.23 -34.78 -15.70
N ASP A 43 3.39 -34.92 -16.31
CA ASP A 43 3.97 -33.93 -17.23
C ASP A 43 3.01 -33.51 -18.36
N SER A 44 2.23 -34.44 -18.90
CA SER A 44 1.23 -34.17 -19.93
C SER A 44 0.12 -33.23 -19.44
N ILE A 45 -0.26 -33.33 -18.17
CA ILE A 45 -1.26 -32.46 -17.54
C ILE A 45 -0.64 -31.09 -17.25
N GLN A 46 0.59 -31.04 -16.73
CA GLN A 46 1.31 -29.78 -16.51
C GLN A 46 1.44 -28.98 -17.81
N LEU A 47 1.78 -29.64 -18.93
CA LEU A 47 1.93 -29.00 -20.24
C LEU A 47 0.61 -28.52 -20.86
N SER A 48 -0.51 -29.19 -20.57
CA SER A 48 -1.81 -28.88 -21.19
C SER A 48 -2.57 -27.79 -20.44
N ILE A 49 -2.45 -27.73 -19.11
CA ILE A 49 -3.23 -26.81 -18.27
C ILE A 49 -3.08 -25.33 -18.68
N PRO A 50 -1.87 -24.76 -18.78
CA PRO A 50 -1.73 -23.33 -19.03
C PRO A 50 -2.24 -22.92 -20.44
N PRO A 51 -1.94 -23.68 -21.52
CA PRO A 51 -2.55 -23.45 -22.84
C PRO A 51 -4.07 -23.58 -22.86
N VAL A 52 -4.65 -24.55 -22.14
CA VAL A 52 -6.12 -24.71 -22.07
C VAL A 52 -6.77 -23.51 -21.39
N ILE A 53 -6.22 -23.06 -20.24
CA ILE A 53 -6.72 -21.86 -19.55
C ILE A 53 -6.59 -20.65 -20.47
N LEU A 54 -5.43 -20.47 -21.12
CA LEU A 54 -5.20 -19.40 -22.08
C LEU A 54 -6.28 -19.38 -23.16
N LEU A 55 -6.56 -20.53 -23.78
CA LEU A 55 -7.55 -20.67 -24.85
C LEU A 55 -8.94 -20.28 -24.34
N VAL A 56 -9.38 -20.83 -23.20
CA VAL A 56 -10.68 -20.52 -22.61
C VAL A 56 -10.78 -19.02 -22.28
N THR A 57 -9.76 -18.43 -21.67
CA THR A 57 -9.79 -17.00 -21.33
C THR A 57 -9.74 -16.09 -22.55
N ALA A 58 -9.02 -16.47 -23.61
CA ALA A 58 -8.97 -15.76 -24.87
C ALA A 58 -10.31 -15.87 -25.63
N TRP A 59 -10.96 -17.03 -25.58
CA TRP A 59 -12.29 -17.21 -26.17
C TRP A 59 -13.33 -16.32 -25.48
N VAL A 60 -13.34 -16.33 -24.14
CA VAL A 60 -14.25 -15.49 -23.35
C VAL A 60 -13.99 -14.00 -23.61
N SER A 61 -12.73 -13.58 -23.80
CA SER A 61 -12.40 -12.16 -24.00
C SER A 61 -12.90 -11.56 -25.32
N VAL A 62 -13.28 -12.40 -26.30
CA VAL A 62 -13.85 -11.96 -27.59
C VAL A 62 -15.34 -11.62 -27.47
N THR A 63 -16.01 -12.03 -26.39
CA THR A 63 -17.44 -11.76 -26.21
C THR A 63 -17.73 -10.25 -26.09
N ASP A 64 -18.65 -9.75 -26.92
CA ASP A 64 -18.94 -8.32 -27.05
C ASP A 64 -19.63 -7.70 -25.83
N THR A 65 -20.18 -8.53 -24.95
CA THR A 65 -20.91 -8.10 -23.75
C THR A 65 -19.99 -7.68 -22.59
N LEU A 66 -18.67 -7.87 -22.72
CA LEU A 66 -17.72 -7.59 -21.63
C LEU A 66 -17.30 -6.13 -21.59
N SER A 67 -17.23 -5.58 -20.37
CA SER A 67 -16.64 -4.27 -20.14
C SER A 67 -15.14 -4.28 -20.47
N GLU A 68 -14.61 -3.12 -20.88
CA GLU A 68 -13.20 -2.98 -21.25
C GLU A 68 -12.26 -3.40 -20.11
N GLY A 69 -12.63 -3.10 -18.86
CA GLY A 69 -11.86 -3.52 -17.68
C GLY A 69 -11.75 -5.05 -17.54
N VAL A 70 -12.87 -5.76 -17.72
CA VAL A 70 -12.88 -7.23 -17.66
C VAL A 70 -12.09 -7.82 -18.83
N ARG A 71 -12.26 -7.28 -20.04
CA ARG A 71 -11.49 -7.71 -21.21
C ARG A 71 -9.98 -7.54 -20.98
N GLN A 72 -9.56 -6.40 -20.41
CA GLN A 72 -8.16 -6.17 -20.07
C GLN A 72 -7.65 -7.16 -19.01
N THR A 73 -8.47 -7.51 -18.02
CA THR A 73 -8.09 -8.52 -17.02
C THR A 73 -7.95 -9.92 -17.62
N LEU A 74 -8.84 -10.32 -18.54
CA LEU A 74 -8.75 -11.60 -19.24
C LEU A 74 -7.49 -11.66 -20.11
N HIS A 75 -7.18 -10.61 -20.86
CA HIS A 75 -5.92 -10.53 -21.61
C HIS A 75 -4.71 -10.59 -20.66
N GLY A 76 -4.76 -9.93 -19.49
CA GLY A 76 -3.71 -10.06 -18.48
C GLY A 76 -3.51 -11.50 -18.00
N ILE A 77 -4.61 -12.24 -17.78
CA ILE A 77 -4.57 -13.68 -17.46
C ILE A 77 -3.96 -14.48 -18.62
N CYS A 78 -4.35 -14.22 -19.87
CA CYS A 78 -3.71 -14.83 -21.05
C CYS A 78 -2.20 -14.59 -21.05
N GLY A 79 -1.77 -13.34 -20.80
CA GLY A 79 -0.37 -12.96 -20.73
C GLY A 79 0.40 -13.70 -19.64
N LEU A 80 -0.21 -13.92 -18.47
CA LEU A 80 0.35 -14.75 -17.41
C LEU A 80 0.44 -16.23 -17.82
N MET A 81 -0.60 -16.77 -18.47
CA MET A 81 -0.60 -18.16 -18.93
C MET A 81 0.45 -18.44 -20.01
N VAL A 82 0.78 -17.46 -20.86
CA VAL A 82 1.92 -17.55 -21.80
C VAL A 82 3.22 -17.78 -21.04
N GLY A 83 3.48 -16.97 -20.01
CA GLY A 83 4.68 -17.10 -19.18
C GLY A 83 4.71 -18.42 -18.42
N LEU A 84 3.57 -18.83 -17.86
CA LEU A 84 3.46 -20.09 -17.14
C LEU A 84 3.73 -21.27 -18.09
N SER A 85 3.17 -21.26 -19.31
CA SER A 85 3.45 -22.27 -20.35
C SER A 85 4.95 -22.40 -20.63
N LEU A 86 5.67 -21.28 -20.77
CA LEU A 86 7.12 -21.27 -20.99
C LEU A 86 7.89 -21.83 -19.79
N ALA A 87 7.44 -21.52 -18.58
CA ALA A 87 8.02 -22.05 -17.35
C ALA A 87 7.86 -23.58 -17.26
N VAL A 88 6.66 -24.11 -17.59
CA VAL A 88 6.43 -25.56 -17.64
C VAL A 88 7.34 -26.24 -18.64
N ILE A 89 7.47 -25.68 -19.85
CA ILE A 89 8.33 -26.23 -20.89
C ILE A 89 9.77 -26.32 -20.41
N GLY A 90 10.27 -25.26 -19.76
CA GLY A 90 11.63 -25.25 -19.18
C GLY A 90 11.81 -26.30 -18.08
N GLN A 91 10.78 -26.55 -17.26
CA GLN A 91 10.83 -27.55 -16.17
C GLN A 91 10.73 -28.98 -16.69
N VAL A 92 9.68 -29.31 -17.45
CA VAL A 92 9.37 -30.68 -17.89
C VAL A 92 10.41 -31.20 -18.87
N TYR A 93 10.76 -30.41 -19.88
CA TYR A 93 11.71 -30.84 -20.89
C TYR A 93 13.17 -30.61 -20.47
N GLN A 94 13.42 -30.02 -19.29
CA GLN A 94 14.75 -29.71 -18.77
C GLN A 94 15.66 -29.14 -19.86
N THR A 95 15.15 -28.17 -20.64
CA THR A 95 15.76 -27.73 -21.90
C THR A 95 17.15 -27.12 -21.77
N GLY A 96 17.68 -27.02 -20.55
CA GLY A 96 18.92 -26.30 -20.22
C GLY A 96 18.84 -24.82 -20.58
N ALA A 97 17.66 -24.32 -20.94
CA ALA A 97 17.49 -22.95 -21.39
C ALA A 97 17.67 -22.00 -20.21
N ASP A 98 18.54 -21.01 -20.41
CA ASP A 98 18.76 -19.97 -19.42
C ASP A 98 17.44 -19.26 -19.09
N SER A 99 17.22 -18.97 -17.81
CA SER A 99 15.97 -18.35 -17.37
C SER A 99 15.74 -17.01 -18.06
N TYR A 100 16.80 -16.23 -18.33
CA TYR A 100 16.66 -14.96 -19.04
C TYR A 100 16.05 -15.12 -20.45
N LEU A 101 16.34 -16.22 -21.16
CA LEU A 101 15.78 -16.49 -22.50
C LEU A 101 14.28 -16.76 -22.42
N LEU A 102 13.82 -17.51 -21.41
CA LEU A 102 12.39 -17.77 -21.20
C LEU A 102 11.63 -16.46 -20.93
N PHE A 103 12.16 -15.59 -20.07
CA PHE A 103 11.56 -14.27 -19.81
C PHE A 103 11.63 -13.34 -21.04
N LEU A 104 12.68 -13.44 -21.86
CA LEU A 104 12.80 -12.70 -23.11
C LEU A 104 11.70 -13.12 -24.11
N ILE A 105 11.55 -14.43 -24.34
CA ILE A 105 10.50 -14.98 -25.21
C ILE A 105 9.12 -14.59 -24.68
N TRP A 106 8.90 -14.68 -23.37
CA TRP A 106 7.66 -14.24 -22.75
C TRP A 106 7.35 -12.78 -23.06
N THR A 107 8.34 -11.90 -22.86
CA THR A 107 8.20 -10.46 -23.15
C THR A 107 7.84 -10.21 -24.62
N LEU A 108 8.51 -10.90 -25.55
CA LEU A 108 8.25 -10.76 -26.98
C LEU A 108 6.85 -11.25 -27.36
N LEU A 109 6.39 -12.37 -26.80
CA LEU A 109 5.06 -12.91 -27.03
C LEU A 109 3.94 -12.03 -26.45
N LEU A 110 4.23 -11.15 -25.50
CA LEU A 110 3.28 -10.17 -24.99
C LEU A 110 3.10 -8.94 -25.91
N LEU A 111 4.06 -8.63 -26.78
CA LEU A 111 3.99 -7.43 -27.64
C LEU A 111 2.78 -7.42 -28.59
N PRO A 112 2.40 -8.52 -29.27
CA PRO A 112 1.21 -8.54 -30.12
C PRO A 112 -0.09 -8.23 -29.37
N TRP A 113 -0.16 -8.56 -28.08
CA TRP A 113 -1.33 -8.29 -27.24
C TRP A 113 -1.53 -6.80 -26.93
N LEU A 114 -0.55 -5.94 -27.26
CA LEU A 114 -0.64 -4.48 -27.18
C LEU A 114 -1.28 -3.83 -28.43
N TYR A 115 -1.94 -4.61 -29.30
CA TYR A 115 -2.70 -4.07 -30.45
C TYR A 115 -3.77 -3.06 -30.03
N ARG A 116 -4.33 -3.22 -28.82
CA ARG A 116 -5.23 -2.28 -28.14
C ARG A 116 -4.57 -1.82 -26.84
N PRO A 117 -4.83 -0.58 -26.37
CA PRO A 117 -4.37 -0.14 -25.05
C PRO A 117 -4.83 -1.10 -23.94
N ASN A 118 -3.88 -1.86 -23.38
CA ASN A 118 -4.12 -2.76 -22.25
C ASN A 118 -3.09 -2.50 -21.14
N ILE A 119 -3.58 -2.01 -20.00
CA ILE A 119 -2.73 -1.68 -18.85
C ILE A 119 -2.08 -2.94 -18.26
N GLY A 120 -2.81 -4.05 -18.19
CA GLY A 120 -2.32 -5.31 -17.64
C GLY A 120 -1.17 -5.90 -18.45
N ILE A 121 -1.35 -6.04 -19.76
CA ILE A 121 -0.30 -6.55 -20.66
C ILE A 121 0.92 -5.62 -20.66
N PHE A 122 0.71 -4.30 -20.72
CA PHE A 122 1.83 -3.36 -20.72
C PHE A 122 2.62 -3.43 -19.40
N THR A 123 1.93 -3.58 -18.27
CA THR A 123 2.57 -3.79 -16.97
C THR A 123 3.37 -5.09 -16.95
N LEU A 124 2.83 -6.18 -17.50
CA LEU A 124 3.56 -7.45 -17.63
C LEU A 124 4.81 -7.28 -18.50
N VAL A 125 4.71 -6.64 -19.68
CA VAL A 125 5.87 -6.35 -20.54
C VAL A 125 6.95 -5.57 -19.79
N CYS A 126 6.56 -4.59 -18.99
CA CYS A 126 7.52 -3.81 -18.19
C CYS A 126 8.22 -4.70 -17.15
N ILE A 127 7.49 -5.53 -16.41
CA ILE A 127 8.04 -6.42 -15.39
C ILE A 127 8.93 -7.49 -16.03
N THR A 128 8.43 -8.20 -17.05
CA THR A 128 9.15 -9.31 -17.67
C THR A 128 10.42 -8.82 -18.37
N SER A 129 10.39 -7.67 -19.05
CA SER A 129 11.61 -7.13 -19.68
C SER A 129 12.65 -6.64 -18.68
N GLN A 130 12.25 -6.05 -17.53
CA GLN A 130 13.19 -5.69 -16.46
C GLN A 130 13.79 -6.95 -15.81
N LEU A 131 12.98 -8.00 -15.60
CA LEU A 131 13.45 -9.29 -15.11
C LEU A 131 14.40 -9.98 -16.10
N THR A 132 14.08 -9.97 -17.40
CA THR A 132 14.99 -10.46 -18.45
C THR A 132 16.34 -9.78 -18.38
N LEU A 133 16.34 -8.45 -18.26
CA LEU A 133 17.57 -7.66 -18.17
C LEU A 133 18.37 -8.06 -16.92
N PHE A 134 17.73 -8.11 -15.75
CA PHE A 134 18.38 -8.52 -14.51
C PHE A 134 18.98 -9.94 -14.60
N LEU A 135 18.20 -10.90 -15.08
CA LEU A 135 18.64 -12.30 -15.21
C LEU A 135 19.76 -12.45 -16.24
N PHE A 136 19.71 -11.72 -17.37
CA PHE A 136 20.76 -11.75 -18.38
C PHE A 136 22.12 -11.40 -17.78
N PHE A 137 22.21 -10.29 -17.03
CA PHE A 137 23.47 -9.91 -16.39
C PHE A 137 23.88 -10.88 -15.29
N ARG A 138 22.92 -11.38 -14.52
CA ARG A 138 23.22 -12.34 -13.44
C ARG A 138 23.71 -13.70 -13.95
N GLN A 139 23.20 -14.17 -15.09
CA GLN A 139 23.48 -15.51 -15.62
C GLN A 139 24.64 -15.54 -16.63
N THR A 140 25.01 -14.39 -17.21
CA THR A 140 26.08 -14.30 -18.20
C THR A 140 27.34 -13.66 -17.63
N PHE A 141 28.48 -13.91 -18.28
CA PHE A 141 29.78 -13.30 -17.92
C PHE A 141 29.81 -11.76 -18.03
N TRP A 142 28.76 -11.13 -18.59
CA TRP A 142 28.71 -9.69 -18.82
C TRP A 142 28.68 -8.88 -17.53
N ALA A 143 28.11 -9.39 -16.44
CA ALA A 143 28.14 -8.68 -15.16
C ALA A 143 29.56 -8.53 -14.61
N GLU A 144 30.39 -9.57 -14.74
CA GLU A 144 31.79 -9.52 -14.28
C GLU A 144 32.63 -8.63 -15.19
N LYS A 145 32.45 -8.74 -16.51
CA LYS A 145 33.26 -8.00 -17.50
C LYS A 145 32.89 -6.51 -17.58
N PHE A 146 31.61 -6.18 -17.43
CA PHE A 146 31.08 -4.83 -17.56
C PHE A 146 30.05 -4.50 -16.46
N PRO A 147 30.49 -4.33 -15.20
CA PRO A 147 29.59 -4.19 -14.06
C PRO A 147 28.64 -2.99 -14.16
N TYR A 148 29.06 -1.93 -14.84
CA TYR A 148 28.27 -0.70 -15.00
C TYR A 148 27.29 -0.74 -16.19
N LEU A 149 27.42 -1.70 -17.11
CA LEU A 149 26.55 -1.82 -18.28
C LEU A 149 25.12 -2.20 -17.87
N TYR A 150 24.98 -2.96 -16.79
CA TYR A 150 23.69 -3.26 -16.17
C TYR A 150 22.95 -1.98 -15.74
N LEU A 151 23.61 -1.08 -15.01
CA LEU A 151 23.01 0.16 -14.53
C LEU A 151 22.56 1.05 -15.69
N PHE A 152 23.42 1.18 -16.71
CA PHE A 152 23.11 1.95 -17.91
C PHE A 152 21.88 1.40 -18.62
N THR A 153 21.84 0.08 -18.88
CA THR A 153 20.73 -0.57 -19.58
C THR A 153 19.44 -0.56 -18.76
N LEU A 154 19.51 -0.69 -17.44
CA LEU A 154 18.36 -0.57 -16.52
C LEU A 154 17.72 0.83 -16.58
N ASN A 155 18.53 1.88 -16.55
CA ASN A 155 18.03 3.25 -16.69
C ASN A 155 17.47 3.51 -18.09
N LEU A 156 18.15 3.03 -19.13
CA LEU A 156 17.70 3.18 -20.51
C LEU A 156 16.35 2.50 -20.75
N LEU A 157 16.22 1.23 -20.35
CA LEU A 157 14.99 0.45 -20.51
C LEU A 157 13.83 1.07 -19.74
N SER A 158 14.07 1.48 -18.48
CA SER A 158 13.03 2.14 -17.67
C SER A 158 12.57 3.48 -18.26
N LEU A 159 13.47 4.26 -18.87
CA LEU A 159 13.12 5.50 -19.57
C LEU A 159 12.31 5.25 -20.85
N ILE A 160 12.66 4.22 -21.64
CA ILE A 160 11.89 3.82 -22.83
C ILE A 160 10.47 3.40 -22.43
N GLN A 161 10.35 2.55 -21.41
CA GLN A 161 9.07 2.12 -20.86
C GLN A 161 8.26 3.32 -20.34
N PHE A 162 8.90 4.26 -19.64
CA PHE A 162 8.26 5.47 -19.16
C PHE A 162 7.73 6.36 -20.30
N TRP A 163 8.50 6.51 -21.38
CA TRP A 163 8.07 7.27 -22.55
C TRP A 163 6.81 6.68 -23.21
N ILE A 164 6.76 5.35 -23.37
CA ILE A 164 5.56 4.64 -23.87
C ILE A 164 4.39 4.81 -22.88
N CYS A 165 4.67 4.65 -21.58
CA CYS A 165 3.71 4.80 -20.51
C CYS A 165 3.01 6.16 -20.56
N ILE A 166 3.75 7.25 -20.70
CA ILE A 166 3.12 8.58 -20.72
C ILE A 166 2.24 8.77 -21.95
N LYS A 167 2.65 8.23 -23.11
CA LYS A 167 1.90 8.37 -24.37
C LYS A 167 0.59 7.59 -24.37
N LYS A 168 0.61 6.33 -23.91
CA LYS A 168 -0.53 5.40 -24.05
C LYS A 168 -1.18 5.00 -22.73
N TYR A 169 -0.44 5.03 -21.62
CA TYR A 169 -0.84 4.45 -20.33
C TYR A 169 -0.66 5.42 -19.16
N ARG A 170 -1.20 6.64 -19.29
CA ARG A 170 -0.98 7.75 -18.32
C ARG A 170 -1.31 7.38 -16.87
N ALA A 171 -2.19 6.41 -16.62
CA ALA A 171 -2.51 5.92 -15.28
C ALA A 171 -1.28 5.36 -14.53
N LEU A 172 -0.35 4.71 -15.23
CA LEU A 172 0.84 4.07 -14.65
C LEU A 172 1.97 5.03 -14.32
N ARG A 173 1.86 6.32 -14.62
CA ARG A 173 2.91 7.32 -14.34
C ARG A 173 3.35 7.35 -12.88
N PHE A 174 2.44 7.09 -11.94
CA PHE A 174 2.75 7.04 -10.52
C PHE A 174 3.60 5.82 -10.15
N VAL A 175 3.36 4.70 -10.81
CA VAL A 175 4.17 3.48 -10.68
C VAL A 175 5.59 3.74 -11.18
N PHE A 176 5.74 4.46 -12.30
CA PHE A 176 7.07 4.85 -12.79
C PHE A 176 7.80 5.85 -11.88
N ILE A 177 7.10 6.80 -11.26
CA ILE A 177 7.72 7.67 -10.25
C ILE A 177 8.24 6.83 -9.07
N ALA A 178 7.46 5.87 -8.59
CA ALA A 178 7.89 4.96 -7.53
C ALA A 178 9.08 4.09 -7.98
N TRP A 179 9.06 3.57 -9.20
CA TRP A 179 10.17 2.80 -9.78
C TRP A 179 11.45 3.62 -9.88
N PHE A 180 11.38 4.88 -10.35
CA PHE A 180 12.53 5.77 -10.37
C PHE A 180 13.01 6.12 -8.96
N ALA A 181 12.13 6.24 -7.97
CA ALA A 181 12.54 6.39 -6.58
C ALA A 181 13.33 5.17 -6.08
N VAL A 182 12.89 3.95 -6.42
CA VAL A 182 13.61 2.70 -6.09
C VAL A 182 14.98 2.67 -6.74
N ILE A 183 15.09 2.97 -8.04
CA ILE A 183 16.38 3.06 -8.75
C ILE A 183 17.28 4.12 -8.09
N SER A 184 16.70 5.27 -7.72
CA SER A 184 17.43 6.38 -7.11
C SER A 184 18.00 6.00 -5.74
N ILE A 185 17.20 5.39 -4.88
CA ILE A 185 17.61 4.96 -3.54
C ILE A 185 18.62 3.82 -3.61
N ILE A 186 18.37 2.78 -4.41
CA ILE A 186 19.30 1.64 -4.56
C ILE A 186 20.64 2.12 -5.14
N GLY A 187 20.60 2.97 -6.17
CA GLY A 187 21.80 3.57 -6.76
C GLY A 187 22.59 4.38 -5.72
N MET A 188 21.90 5.15 -4.87
CA MET A 188 22.56 5.90 -3.80
C MET A 188 23.17 5.00 -2.73
N ILE A 189 22.47 3.96 -2.27
CA ILE A 189 22.99 2.99 -1.31
C ILE A 189 24.25 2.29 -1.85
N GLN A 190 24.24 1.88 -3.12
CA GLN A 190 25.40 1.27 -3.76
C GLN A 190 26.56 2.25 -3.94
N TYR A 191 26.26 3.54 -4.19
CA TYR A 191 27.27 4.60 -4.21
C TYR A 191 27.93 4.75 -2.84
N LEU A 192 27.16 4.79 -1.75
CA LEU A 192 27.68 4.90 -0.39
C LEU A 192 28.60 3.71 -0.02
N SER A 193 28.30 2.51 -0.51
CA SER A 193 29.12 1.33 -0.23
C SER A 193 30.47 1.35 -0.96
N ASN A 194 30.50 1.74 -2.23
CA ASN A 194 31.65 1.51 -3.12
C ASN A 194 32.28 2.79 -3.69
N ALA A 195 31.73 3.97 -3.38
CA ALA A 195 32.14 5.30 -3.84
C ALA A 195 32.29 5.47 -5.37
N ASN A 196 31.59 4.64 -6.16
CA ASN A 196 31.75 4.59 -7.61
C ASN A 196 30.76 5.52 -8.35
N ILE A 197 31.29 6.46 -9.14
CA ILE A 197 30.52 7.48 -9.89
C ILE A 197 29.33 6.93 -10.71
N PRO A 198 29.42 5.76 -11.39
CA PRO A 198 28.29 5.23 -12.16
C PRO A 198 27.01 5.00 -11.34
N TYR A 199 27.13 4.63 -10.06
CA TYR A 199 25.97 4.46 -9.18
C TYR A 199 25.32 5.80 -8.83
N LEU A 200 26.13 6.85 -8.65
CA LEU A 200 25.64 8.22 -8.44
C LEU A 200 24.89 8.72 -9.68
N ILE A 201 25.45 8.50 -10.88
CA ILE A 201 24.79 8.86 -12.14
C ILE A 201 23.46 8.12 -12.26
N SER A 202 23.44 6.80 -12.01
CA SER A 202 22.22 6.00 -12.01
C SER A 202 21.18 6.53 -11.02
N ALA A 203 21.61 7.00 -9.85
CA ALA A 203 20.72 7.50 -8.82
C ALA A 203 19.93 8.74 -9.28
N PHE A 204 20.56 9.63 -10.06
CA PHE A 204 19.93 10.89 -10.47
C PHE A 204 19.34 10.88 -11.89
N LEU A 205 19.91 10.11 -12.82
CA LEU A 205 19.64 10.24 -14.26
C LEU A 205 18.15 10.07 -14.63
N SER A 206 17.55 8.95 -14.22
CA SER A 206 16.14 8.66 -14.55
C SER A 206 15.20 9.68 -13.92
N GLY A 207 15.51 10.09 -12.70
CA GLY A 207 14.72 11.07 -11.96
C GLY A 207 14.76 12.48 -12.54
N ILE A 208 15.94 12.96 -12.96
CA ILE A 208 16.09 14.29 -13.58
C ILE A 208 15.33 14.34 -14.91
N ILE A 209 15.45 13.30 -15.75
CA ILE A 209 14.76 13.24 -17.04
C ILE A 209 13.25 13.23 -16.84
N ALA A 210 12.74 12.44 -15.89
CA ALA A 210 11.32 12.41 -15.56
C ALA A 210 10.82 13.77 -15.03
N PHE A 211 11.59 14.41 -14.14
CA PHE A 211 11.28 15.74 -13.62
C PHE A 211 11.19 16.78 -14.75
N TYR A 212 12.19 16.81 -15.63
CA TYR A 212 12.24 17.72 -16.77
C TYR A 212 11.06 17.51 -17.72
N TYR A 213 10.69 16.27 -17.98
CA TYR A 213 9.51 15.95 -18.79
C TYR A 213 8.22 16.51 -18.16
N PHE A 214 7.98 16.24 -16.87
CA PHE A 214 6.78 16.73 -16.18
C PHE A 214 6.75 18.25 -16.07
N PHE A 215 7.93 18.86 -15.91
CA PHE A 215 8.11 20.30 -15.95
C PHE A 215 7.65 20.89 -17.28
N GLN A 216 8.15 20.37 -18.42
CA GLN A 216 7.75 20.85 -19.74
C GLN A 216 6.24 20.70 -20.00
N LYS A 217 5.62 19.64 -19.47
CA LYS A 217 4.19 19.37 -19.64
C LYS A 217 3.30 20.07 -18.62
N ASN A 218 3.84 20.91 -17.74
CA ASN A 218 3.11 21.58 -16.66
C ASN A 218 2.34 20.61 -15.74
N ASP A 219 2.78 19.34 -15.61
CA ASP A 219 2.18 18.37 -14.69
C ASP A 219 2.75 18.60 -13.28
N GLN A 220 2.21 19.61 -12.60
CA GLN A 220 2.73 20.16 -11.34
C GLN A 220 2.86 19.10 -10.24
N LEU A 221 1.90 18.19 -10.13
CA LEU A 221 1.90 17.14 -9.11
C LEU A 221 3.05 16.15 -9.36
N CYS A 222 3.19 15.64 -10.59
CA CYS A 222 4.23 14.67 -10.91
C CYS A 222 5.63 15.30 -10.81
N ALA A 223 5.78 16.55 -11.25
CA ALA A 223 7.02 17.30 -11.09
C ALA A 223 7.38 17.50 -9.61
N SER A 224 6.41 17.85 -8.76
CA SER A 224 6.66 18.00 -7.32
C SER A 224 7.04 16.69 -6.62
N LEU A 225 6.41 15.57 -6.99
CA LEU A 225 6.77 14.25 -6.45
C LEU A 225 8.18 13.83 -6.86
N MET A 226 8.53 14.04 -8.13
CA MET A 226 9.86 13.72 -8.63
C MET A 226 10.94 14.63 -8.02
N ALA A 227 10.64 15.92 -7.82
CA ALA A 227 11.51 16.84 -7.10
C ALA A 227 11.72 16.41 -5.64
N ALA A 228 10.69 15.88 -4.98
CA ALA A 228 10.83 15.34 -3.63
C ALA A 228 11.74 14.10 -3.62
N VAL A 229 11.57 13.17 -4.57
CA VAL A 229 12.43 11.98 -4.71
C VAL A 229 13.89 12.38 -4.92
N LEU A 230 14.16 13.30 -5.85
CA LEU A 230 15.51 13.86 -6.07
C LEU A 230 16.05 14.59 -4.83
N GLY A 231 15.18 15.28 -4.11
CA GLY A 231 15.51 15.94 -2.85
C GLY A 231 15.97 14.93 -1.80
N VAL A 232 15.23 13.83 -1.62
CA VAL A 232 15.59 12.75 -0.68
C VAL A 232 16.92 12.12 -1.06
N THR A 233 17.15 11.81 -2.33
CA THR A 233 18.41 11.18 -2.75
C THR A 233 19.59 12.13 -2.63
N ALA A 234 19.41 13.42 -2.91
CA ALA A 234 20.39 14.44 -2.58
C ALA A 234 20.65 14.55 -1.06
N THR A 235 19.63 14.42 -0.20
CA THR A 235 19.87 14.44 1.26
C THR A 235 20.69 13.27 1.74
N ILE A 236 20.48 12.05 1.21
CA ILE A 236 21.30 10.88 1.56
C ILE A 236 22.77 11.15 1.21
N TRP A 237 23.03 11.69 0.02
CA TRP A 237 24.37 12.07 -0.42
C TRP A 237 25.00 13.19 0.44
N LEU A 238 24.23 14.23 0.78
CA LEU A 238 24.71 15.33 1.63
C LEU A 238 25.03 14.85 3.06
N VAL A 239 24.20 14.00 3.64
CA VAL A 239 24.41 13.44 4.99
C VAL A 239 25.73 12.67 5.03
N ASP A 240 26.01 11.84 4.03
CA ASP A 240 27.29 11.13 3.93
C ASP A 240 28.49 12.07 3.79
N GLY A 241 28.37 13.10 2.94
CA GLY A 241 29.41 14.12 2.80
C GLY A 241 29.70 14.88 4.11
N ILE A 242 28.67 15.24 4.87
CA ILE A 242 28.81 15.89 6.18
C ILE A 242 29.47 14.93 7.17
N ASN A 243 29.05 13.67 7.20
CA ASN A 243 29.61 12.65 8.08
C ASN A 243 31.11 12.44 7.81
N HIS A 244 31.53 12.50 6.55
CA HIS A 244 32.95 12.43 6.20
C HIS A 244 33.74 13.68 6.62
N LEU A 245 33.12 14.87 6.57
CA LEU A 245 33.78 16.14 6.92
C LEU A 245 33.91 16.35 8.43
N PHE A 246 32.97 15.83 9.24
CA PHE A 246 32.87 16.08 10.67
C PHE A 246 33.10 14.82 11.52
N LYS A 247 33.98 13.90 11.08
CA LYS A 247 34.21 12.60 11.76
C LYS A 247 34.49 12.69 13.28
N ASP A 248 35.01 13.82 13.75
CA ASP A 248 35.45 14.01 15.13
C ASP A 248 34.44 14.75 16.04
N SER A 249 33.37 15.35 15.49
CA SER A 249 32.41 16.15 16.27
C SER A 249 31.00 15.56 16.26
N ASN A 250 30.77 14.51 17.05
CA ASN A 250 29.49 13.79 17.07
C ASN A 250 28.28 14.63 17.51
N GLU A 251 28.49 15.68 18.32
CA GLU A 251 27.42 16.39 19.03
C GLU A 251 26.59 17.32 18.12
N PHE A 252 27.21 18.01 17.16
CA PHE A 252 26.52 19.03 16.33
C PHE A 252 26.06 18.52 14.97
N ILE A 253 26.47 17.32 14.55
CA ILE A 253 26.19 16.79 13.20
C ILE A 253 24.68 16.61 12.98
N PHE A 254 23.94 16.06 13.93
CA PHE A 254 22.51 15.79 13.75
C PHE A 254 21.68 17.08 13.67
N LEU A 255 22.03 18.10 14.45
CA LEU A 255 21.37 19.42 14.37
C LEU A 255 21.68 20.11 13.05
N LEU A 256 22.94 20.03 12.60
CA LEU A 256 23.39 20.56 11.32
C LEU A 256 22.68 19.85 10.16
N ILE A 257 22.58 18.51 10.21
CA ILE A 257 21.82 17.70 9.25
C ILE A 257 20.34 18.12 9.23
N ALA A 258 19.68 18.25 10.39
CA ALA A 258 18.28 18.65 10.44
C ALA A 258 18.06 20.04 9.82
N GLY A 259 18.93 20.99 10.13
CA GLY A 259 18.93 22.34 9.55
C GLY A 259 19.13 22.33 8.05
N ILE A 260 20.13 21.58 7.55
CA ILE A 260 20.39 21.45 6.10
C ILE A 260 19.21 20.81 5.38
N ILE A 261 18.65 19.72 5.90
CA ILE A 261 17.47 19.06 5.30
C ILE A 261 16.33 20.08 5.17
N PHE A 262 16.04 20.81 6.25
CA PHE A 262 14.93 21.76 6.25
C PHE A 262 15.15 22.92 5.25
N ILE A 263 16.34 23.52 5.25
CA ILE A 263 16.71 24.60 4.32
C ILE A 263 16.69 24.11 2.88
N TRP A 264 17.25 22.93 2.62
CA TRP A 264 17.33 22.32 1.29
C TRP A 264 15.93 22.10 0.70
N PHE A 265 15.03 21.47 1.43
CA PHE A 265 13.66 21.24 0.96
C PHE A 265 12.84 22.54 0.87
N ALA A 266 13.15 23.54 1.69
CA ALA A 266 12.59 24.88 1.56
C ALA A 266 13.04 25.57 0.26
N LEU A 267 14.33 25.44 -0.11
CA LEU A 267 14.87 25.95 -1.37
C LEU A 267 14.25 25.26 -2.60
N ILE A 268 14.11 23.93 -2.57
CA ILE A 268 13.41 23.17 -3.62
C ILE A 268 11.98 23.70 -3.79
N SER A 269 11.27 23.91 -2.68
CA SER A 269 9.89 24.40 -2.69
C SER A 269 9.80 25.84 -3.19
N TYR A 270 10.74 26.70 -2.80
CA TYR A 270 10.86 28.08 -3.29
C TYR A 270 11.09 28.12 -4.81
N PHE A 271 11.99 27.27 -5.32
CA PHE A 271 12.25 27.15 -6.75
C PHE A 271 11.00 26.69 -7.51
N LEU A 272 10.27 25.71 -6.97
CA LEU A 272 9.00 25.24 -7.54
C LEU A 272 7.91 26.32 -7.55
N ILE A 273 7.84 27.20 -6.54
CA ILE A 273 6.91 28.35 -6.54
C ILE A 273 7.26 29.32 -7.67
N ARG A 274 8.55 29.64 -7.85
CA ARG A 274 9.01 30.56 -8.89
C ARG A 274 8.71 30.04 -10.30
N ILE A 275 8.83 28.73 -10.48
CA ILE A 275 8.51 28.03 -11.73
C ILE A 275 7.00 27.95 -11.95
N PHE A 276 6.29 27.38 -10.98
CA PHE A 276 4.86 27.11 -11.07
C PHE A 276 4.09 28.13 -10.24
N ARG A 277 3.97 29.35 -10.79
CA ARG A 277 3.37 30.54 -10.16
C ARG A 277 1.98 30.35 -9.52
N GLN A 278 1.26 29.26 -9.81
CA GLN A 278 -0.08 28.98 -9.27
C GLN A 278 -0.25 27.56 -8.66
N SER A 279 0.80 26.75 -8.56
CA SER A 279 0.65 25.39 -8.03
C SER A 279 0.46 25.39 -6.51
N ARG A 280 -0.34 24.48 -5.97
CA ARG A 280 -0.36 24.16 -4.52
C ARG A 280 0.56 22.99 -4.16
N PHE A 281 1.13 22.35 -5.17
CA PHE A 281 1.90 21.11 -5.03
C PHE A 281 3.37 21.34 -4.59
N TYR A 282 3.86 22.59 -4.61
CA TYR A 282 5.17 22.93 -4.01
C TYR A 282 5.26 22.60 -2.52
N VAL A 283 4.12 22.44 -1.83
CA VAL A 283 4.07 22.07 -0.42
C VAL A 283 4.53 20.62 -0.20
N ILE A 284 4.53 19.77 -1.23
CA ILE A 284 4.89 18.34 -1.09
C ILE A 284 6.37 18.15 -0.70
N PRO A 285 7.36 18.68 -1.46
CA PRO A 285 8.77 18.60 -1.03
C PRO A 285 9.00 19.26 0.33
N LEU A 286 8.38 20.41 0.59
CA LEU A 286 8.49 21.10 1.87
C LEU A 286 8.01 20.23 3.04
N ALA A 287 6.86 19.57 2.87
CA ALA A 287 6.34 18.66 3.87
C ALA A 287 7.32 17.51 4.11
N ILE A 288 7.75 16.81 3.06
CA ILE A 288 8.70 15.68 3.18
C ILE A 288 9.98 16.11 3.89
N GLY A 289 10.54 17.27 3.53
CA GLY A 289 11.69 17.84 4.21
C GLY A 289 11.45 18.18 5.68
N ALA A 290 10.30 18.77 6.01
CA ALA A 290 9.92 19.07 7.39
C ALA A 290 9.80 17.80 8.25
N TRP A 291 9.24 16.72 7.70
CA TRP A 291 9.14 15.43 8.40
C TRP A 291 10.51 14.78 8.60
N LEU A 292 11.36 14.76 7.56
CA LEU A 292 12.73 14.22 7.66
C LEU A 292 13.59 15.03 8.65
N ALA A 293 13.50 16.36 8.60
CA ALA A 293 14.18 17.25 9.56
C ALA A 293 13.66 17.03 10.98
N GLY A 294 12.34 16.84 11.16
CA GLY A 294 11.75 16.53 12.46
C GLY A 294 12.26 15.22 13.05
N LEU A 295 12.42 14.18 12.24
CA LEU A 295 13.03 12.91 12.66
C LEU A 295 14.51 13.05 13.00
N ALA A 296 15.29 13.81 12.22
CA ALA A 296 16.69 14.09 12.53
C ALA A 296 16.83 14.90 13.84
N LEU A 297 15.97 15.89 14.05
CA LEU A 297 15.92 16.69 15.26
C LEU A 297 15.50 15.83 16.47
N ALA A 298 14.54 14.92 16.28
CA ALA A 298 14.17 13.94 17.30
C ALA A 298 15.38 13.09 17.71
N ALA A 299 16.10 12.52 16.74
CA ALA A 299 17.30 11.72 17.01
C ALA A 299 18.35 12.53 17.80
N PHE A 300 18.59 13.79 17.43
CA PHE A 300 19.44 14.70 18.20
C PHE A 300 18.96 14.86 19.66
N THR A 301 17.68 15.15 19.88
CA THR A 301 17.16 15.32 21.24
C THR A 301 17.28 14.05 22.09
N LEU A 302 17.16 12.86 21.47
CA LEU A 302 17.26 11.58 22.15
C LEU A 302 18.69 11.22 22.54
N VAL A 303 19.66 11.46 21.66
CA VAL A 303 21.05 11.08 21.89
C VAL A 303 21.71 11.96 22.95
N PHE A 304 21.38 13.26 22.99
CA PHE A 304 22.20 14.21 23.75
C PHE A 304 21.55 14.81 25.00
N TRP A 305 20.21 14.89 25.09
CA TRP A 305 19.57 15.77 26.10
C TRP A 305 18.91 15.06 27.29
N GLN A 306 19.11 13.76 27.52
CA GLN A 306 18.63 12.98 28.68
C GLN A 306 17.36 13.57 29.36
N THR A 307 17.44 14.10 30.58
CA THR A 307 16.33 14.72 31.33
C THR A 307 15.86 16.07 30.81
N ILE A 308 16.76 16.84 30.17
CA ILE A 308 16.42 18.14 29.57
C ILE A 308 15.54 17.95 28.31
N SER A 309 15.62 16.78 27.66
CA SER A 309 14.81 16.43 26.49
C SER A 309 13.31 16.47 26.78
N LEU A 310 12.88 16.18 28.01
CA LEU A 310 11.47 16.22 28.42
C LEU A 310 10.96 17.66 28.41
N ILE A 311 11.72 18.57 29.03
CA ILE A 311 11.39 20.00 29.10
C ILE A 311 11.34 20.58 27.68
N ILE A 312 12.33 20.25 26.85
CA ILE A 312 12.40 20.73 25.47
C ILE A 312 11.30 20.14 24.61
N GLY A 313 10.95 18.87 24.83
CA GLY A 313 9.82 18.23 24.15
C GLY A 313 8.53 18.98 24.41
N ILE A 314 8.24 19.32 25.66
CA ILE A 314 7.08 20.13 26.05
C ILE A 314 7.14 21.52 25.42
N ILE A 315 8.29 22.20 25.46
CA ILE A 315 8.47 23.53 24.86
C ILE A 315 8.22 23.47 23.34
N PHE A 316 8.78 22.50 22.64
CA PHE A 316 8.61 22.35 21.19
C PHE A 316 7.16 22.06 20.82
N VAL A 317 6.46 21.19 21.56
CA VAL A 317 5.03 20.92 21.35
C VAL A 317 4.20 22.17 21.65
N ALA A 318 4.48 22.92 22.72
CA ALA A 318 3.78 24.16 23.05
C ALA A 318 3.95 25.22 21.95
N ILE A 319 5.19 25.44 21.50
CA ILE A 319 5.50 26.35 20.37
C ILE A 319 4.76 25.88 19.12
N ALA A 320 4.82 24.59 18.77
CA ALA A 320 4.13 24.05 17.61
C ALA A 320 2.61 24.29 17.68
N ILE A 321 1.97 24.08 18.83
CA ILE A 321 0.53 24.32 19.01
C ILE A 321 0.20 25.82 18.83
N THR A 322 1.02 26.73 19.37
CA THR A 322 0.81 28.17 19.18
C THR A 322 0.96 28.59 17.71
N LEU A 323 1.93 28.03 16.99
CA LEU A 323 2.12 28.29 15.57
C LEU A 323 0.96 27.74 14.72
N LEU A 324 0.44 26.55 15.05
CA LEU A 324 -0.70 25.95 14.36
C LEU A 324 -2.01 26.73 14.54
N THR A 325 -2.16 27.48 15.64
CA THR A 325 -3.37 28.30 15.88
C THR A 325 -3.30 29.68 15.22
N LYS A 326 -2.11 30.28 15.08
CA LYS A 326 -1.95 31.65 14.58
C LYS A 326 -1.64 31.77 13.10
N SER A 327 -1.01 30.77 12.47
CA SER A 327 -0.43 30.93 11.13
C SER A 327 -1.30 30.41 9.98
N GLN A 328 -1.39 31.20 8.91
CA GLN A 328 -2.02 30.81 7.64
C GLN A 328 -0.99 30.32 6.58
N ASN A 329 0.30 30.58 6.80
CA ASN A 329 1.35 30.25 5.84
C ASN A 329 1.71 28.76 5.87
N TYR A 330 1.73 28.10 4.70
CA TYR A 330 2.07 26.68 4.57
C TYR A 330 3.44 26.34 5.15
N PHE A 331 4.43 27.23 5.01
CA PHE A 331 5.77 27.04 5.56
C PHE A 331 5.77 26.95 7.08
N ILE A 332 5.13 27.91 7.75
CA ILE A 332 5.05 27.94 9.22
C ILE A 332 4.29 26.72 9.72
N ARG A 333 3.27 26.27 8.99
CA ARG A 333 2.52 25.05 9.32
C ARG A 333 3.39 23.78 9.25
N GLN A 334 4.21 23.63 8.21
CA GLN A 334 5.12 22.48 8.09
C GLN A 334 6.25 22.53 9.12
N PHE A 335 6.77 23.73 9.41
CA PHE A 335 7.73 23.93 10.50
C PHE A 335 7.13 23.57 11.87
N ALA A 336 5.88 23.97 12.12
CA ALA A 336 5.18 23.58 13.33
C ALA A 336 4.99 22.06 13.44
N TYR A 337 4.71 21.36 12.33
CA TYR A 337 4.69 19.90 12.35
C TYR A 337 6.05 19.29 12.67
N CYS A 338 7.13 19.79 12.06
CA CYS A 338 8.51 19.38 12.36
C CYS A 338 8.80 19.46 13.87
N LEU A 339 8.54 20.62 14.48
CA LEU A 339 8.74 20.83 15.92
C LEU A 339 7.83 19.93 16.77
N PHE A 340 6.59 19.74 16.35
CA PHE A 340 5.64 18.89 17.08
C PHE A 340 6.14 17.46 17.14
N ILE A 341 6.54 16.88 16.00
CA ILE A 341 7.00 15.49 15.91
C ILE A 341 8.23 15.32 16.78
N SER A 342 9.23 16.19 16.62
CA SER A 342 10.47 16.10 17.39
C SER A 342 10.22 16.23 18.90
N GLY A 343 9.34 17.17 19.30
CA GLY A 343 9.03 17.38 20.70
C GLY A 343 8.24 16.23 21.31
N GLN A 344 7.28 15.68 20.56
CA GLN A 344 6.50 14.51 20.93
C GLN A 344 7.40 13.27 21.09
N THR A 345 8.28 12.98 20.13
CA THR A 345 9.16 11.81 20.21
C THR A 345 10.12 11.90 21.38
N ALA A 346 10.69 13.09 21.64
CA ALA A 346 11.56 13.32 22.79
C ALA A 346 10.80 13.09 24.11
N PHE A 347 9.60 13.68 24.22
CA PHE A 347 8.76 13.55 25.41
C PHE A 347 8.34 12.10 25.68
N LEU A 348 7.82 11.39 24.68
CA LEU A 348 7.29 10.03 24.83
C LEU A 348 8.40 9.01 25.13
N PHE A 349 9.54 9.12 24.45
CA PHE A 349 10.66 8.20 24.68
C PHE A 349 11.21 8.35 26.10
N HIS A 350 11.44 9.58 26.55
CA HIS A 350 11.99 9.80 27.88
C HIS A 350 10.98 9.50 28.99
N LEU A 351 9.69 9.77 28.77
CA LEU A 351 8.63 9.31 29.68
C LEU A 351 8.65 7.78 29.83
N GLY A 352 8.86 7.05 28.72
CA GLY A 352 9.02 5.60 28.73
C GLY A 352 10.27 5.13 29.48
N SER A 353 11.41 5.82 29.33
CA SER A 353 12.65 5.46 30.02
C SER A 353 12.59 5.72 31.53
N GLU A 354 11.98 6.82 31.96
CA GLU A 354 11.90 7.18 33.38
C GLU A 354 10.88 6.33 34.14
N THR A 355 9.74 6.03 33.53
CA THR A 355 8.67 5.27 34.19
C THR A 355 8.84 3.76 34.09
N ASN A 356 9.71 3.27 33.18
CA ASN A 356 9.83 1.86 32.80
C ASN A 356 8.48 1.18 32.44
N GLN A 357 7.44 1.97 32.16
CA GLN A 357 6.07 1.51 31.94
C GLN A 357 5.49 2.15 30.67
N ILE A 358 5.20 1.32 29.66
CA ILE A 358 4.67 1.77 28.36
C ILE A 358 3.24 2.30 28.46
N LEU A 359 2.50 1.92 29.51
CA LEU A 359 1.15 2.43 29.77
C LEU A 359 1.12 3.97 29.89
N TRP A 360 2.11 4.58 30.54
CA TRP A 360 2.17 6.05 30.63
C TRP A 360 2.44 6.70 29.28
N VAL A 361 3.25 6.05 28.44
CA VAL A 361 3.50 6.47 27.05
C VAL A 361 2.22 6.39 26.22
N LEU A 362 1.43 5.33 26.38
CA LEU A 362 0.12 5.18 25.72
C LEU A 362 -0.86 6.29 26.13
N ILE A 363 -1.02 6.54 27.43
CA ILE A 363 -1.93 7.56 27.95
C ILE A 363 -1.52 8.95 27.44
N ALA A 364 -0.22 9.26 27.50
CA ALA A 364 0.32 10.50 26.95
C ALA A 364 0.04 10.62 25.45
N GLN A 365 0.22 9.54 24.69
CA GLN A 365 -0.03 9.53 23.25
C GLN A 365 -1.53 9.71 22.91
N ILE A 366 -2.45 9.11 23.67
CA ILE A 366 -3.89 9.32 23.52
C ILE A 366 -4.25 10.78 23.80
N PHE A 367 -3.65 11.38 24.84
CA PHE A 367 -3.85 12.80 25.14
C PHE A 367 -3.36 13.71 24.01
N ILE A 368 -2.20 13.41 23.43
CA ILE A 368 -1.64 14.11 22.27
C ILE A 368 -2.55 13.95 21.04
N LEU A 369 -3.08 12.75 20.78
CA LEU A 369 -4.06 12.51 19.71
C LEU A 369 -5.31 13.40 19.92
N CYS A 370 -5.87 13.41 21.12
CA CYS A 370 -7.04 14.24 21.46
C CYS A 370 -6.77 15.73 21.22
N ILE A 371 -5.65 16.26 21.73
CA ILE A 371 -5.25 17.66 21.48
C ILE A 371 -5.14 17.92 19.97
N SER A 372 -4.47 17.02 19.25
CA SER A 372 -4.29 17.16 17.81
C SER A 372 -5.63 17.19 17.09
N TYR A 373 -6.60 16.35 17.47
CA TYR A 373 -7.93 16.31 16.86
C TYR A 373 -8.67 17.66 16.98
N PHE A 374 -8.68 18.25 18.17
CA PHE A 374 -9.38 19.52 18.43
C PHE A 374 -8.72 20.73 17.74
N ARG A 375 -7.41 20.67 17.45
CA ARG A 375 -6.66 21.75 16.80
C ARG A 375 -6.84 21.79 15.28
N LYS A 376 -7.68 20.92 14.72
CA LYS A 376 -7.98 20.81 13.29
C LYS A 376 -6.75 20.80 12.35
N PRO A 377 -5.69 20.01 12.63
CA PRO A 377 -4.52 19.91 11.77
C PRO A 377 -4.87 19.20 10.46
N HIS A 378 -3.91 19.13 9.55
CA HIS A 378 -4.08 18.45 8.27
C HIS A 378 -4.35 16.95 8.50
N TRP A 379 -5.20 16.33 7.67
CA TRP A 379 -5.62 14.92 7.83
C TRP A 379 -4.45 13.93 7.95
N PHE A 380 -3.36 14.17 7.21
CA PHE A 380 -2.17 13.31 7.25
C PHE A 380 -1.47 13.31 8.61
N PHE A 381 -1.52 14.44 9.32
CA PHE A 381 -0.95 14.53 10.66
C PHE A 381 -1.77 13.68 11.65
N ILE A 382 -3.11 13.75 11.59
CA ILE A 382 -3.98 12.90 12.40
C ILE A 382 -3.77 11.41 12.09
N LEU A 383 -3.60 11.05 10.82
CA LEU A 383 -3.27 9.68 10.44
C LEU A 383 -2.03 9.17 11.16
N ILE A 384 -0.94 9.94 11.13
CA ILE A 384 0.31 9.53 11.80
C ILE A 384 0.10 9.39 13.31
N GLN A 385 -0.65 10.29 13.93
CA GLN A 385 -0.98 10.18 15.36
C GLN A 385 -1.80 8.93 15.67
N MET A 386 -2.78 8.57 14.82
CA MET A 386 -3.55 7.34 14.96
C MET A 386 -2.69 6.09 14.80
N LEU A 387 -1.80 6.06 13.81
CA LEU A 387 -0.86 4.95 13.61
C LEU A 387 0.12 4.82 14.78
N ALA A 388 0.61 5.94 15.33
CA ALA A 388 1.46 5.94 16.51
C ALA A 388 0.70 5.43 17.76
N THR A 389 -0.55 5.85 17.96
CA THR A 389 -1.38 5.32 19.07
C THR A 389 -1.60 3.82 18.95
N TYR A 390 -1.89 3.32 17.75
CA TYR A 390 -2.05 1.90 17.51
C TYR A 390 -0.74 1.14 17.72
N GLY A 391 0.38 1.64 17.18
CA GLY A 391 1.69 1.00 17.34
C GLY A 391 2.15 0.91 18.80
N ILE A 392 1.92 1.94 19.61
CA ILE A 392 2.23 1.92 21.04
C ILE A 392 1.29 0.98 21.80
N ALA A 393 -0.02 0.98 21.49
CA ALA A 393 -0.98 0.03 22.06
C ALA A 393 -0.62 -1.42 21.74
N PHE A 394 -0.24 -1.66 20.47
CA PHE A 394 0.21 -2.93 19.97
C PHE A 394 1.44 -3.42 20.73
N PHE A 395 2.45 -2.57 20.89
CA PHE A 395 3.68 -2.92 21.63
C PHE A 395 3.43 -3.11 23.13
N TYR A 396 2.57 -2.31 23.75
CA TYR A 396 2.16 -2.48 25.13
C TYR A 396 1.52 -3.86 25.37
N LEU A 397 0.60 -4.27 24.50
CA LEU A 397 -0.04 -5.58 24.59
C LEU A 397 0.96 -6.73 24.44
N LEU A 398 1.96 -6.59 23.56
CA LEU A 398 3.04 -7.58 23.44
C LEU A 398 3.94 -7.65 24.68
N GLN A 399 4.21 -6.53 25.35
CA GLN A 399 5.09 -6.50 26.51
C GLN A 399 4.47 -7.19 27.75
N LEU A 400 3.14 -7.13 27.89
CA LEU A 400 2.43 -7.70 29.04
C LEU A 400 2.64 -9.21 29.22
N ASP A 401 2.99 -9.95 28.17
CA ASP A 401 3.18 -11.41 28.22
C ASP A 401 4.65 -11.84 28.49
N HIS A 402 5.55 -10.88 28.76
CA HIS A 402 6.98 -11.05 29.11
C HIS A 402 7.86 -11.96 28.23
N SER A 403 7.28 -12.60 27.21
CA SER A 403 7.97 -13.47 26.28
C SER A 403 7.19 -13.45 24.96
N ILE A 404 7.86 -13.01 23.91
CA ILE A 404 7.30 -12.95 22.55
C ILE A 404 6.97 -14.38 22.02
N TRP A 405 7.29 -15.43 22.80
CA TRP A 405 7.41 -16.83 22.35
C TRP A 405 6.99 -17.91 23.38
N SER A 406 6.33 -17.59 24.52
CA SER A 406 5.92 -18.67 25.46
C SER A 406 4.41 -18.74 25.70
N VAL A 407 3.92 -19.99 25.66
CA VAL A 407 2.72 -20.70 26.18
C VAL A 407 1.40 -19.94 26.44
N ASN A 408 1.35 -18.64 26.73
CA ASN A 408 0.12 -17.85 26.95
C ASN A 408 -0.34 -17.01 25.72
N SER A 409 0.05 -17.42 24.52
CA SER A 409 -0.21 -16.74 23.23
C SER A 409 -1.69 -16.45 22.93
N VAL A 410 -2.63 -17.10 23.61
CA VAL A 410 -4.08 -16.93 23.38
C VAL A 410 -4.59 -15.59 23.89
N GLN A 411 -4.19 -15.15 25.08
CA GLN A 411 -4.74 -13.93 25.68
C GLN A 411 -4.18 -12.67 25.00
N THR A 412 -2.90 -12.68 24.60
CA THR A 412 -2.29 -11.60 23.83
C THR A 412 -2.93 -11.47 22.46
N TYR A 413 -3.09 -12.58 21.74
CA TYR A 413 -3.78 -12.58 20.45
C TYR A 413 -5.24 -12.11 20.59
N PHE A 414 -5.93 -12.50 21.66
CA PHE A 414 -7.26 -11.99 21.99
C PHE A 414 -7.28 -10.47 22.20
N ASN A 415 -6.37 -9.93 23.02
CA ASN A 415 -6.31 -8.49 23.25
C ASN A 415 -5.97 -7.71 21.97
N LEU A 416 -5.12 -8.27 21.10
CA LEU A 416 -4.77 -7.69 19.81
C LEU A 416 -5.96 -7.70 18.83
N THR A 417 -6.71 -8.80 18.75
CA THR A 417 -7.91 -8.86 17.92
C THR A 417 -8.97 -7.86 18.40
N LEU A 418 -9.17 -7.72 19.71
CA LEU A 418 -10.04 -6.68 20.28
C LEU A 418 -9.61 -5.27 19.86
N LEU A 419 -8.31 -4.96 19.94
CA LEU A 419 -7.76 -3.66 19.51
C LEU A 419 -8.03 -3.42 18.01
N ASN A 420 -7.85 -4.44 17.17
CA ASN A 420 -8.07 -4.33 15.72
C ASN A 420 -9.53 -4.01 15.40
N TYR A 421 -10.47 -4.75 16.00
CA TYR A 421 -11.89 -4.50 15.78
C TYR A 421 -12.39 -3.21 16.42
N PHE A 422 -11.77 -2.74 17.51
CA PHE A 422 -12.01 -1.39 18.01
C PHE A 422 -11.69 -0.33 16.95
N ILE A 423 -10.56 -0.46 16.24
CA ILE A 423 -10.20 0.44 15.14
C ILE A 423 -11.13 0.24 13.93
N PHE A 424 -11.50 -1.00 13.59
CA PHE A 424 -12.46 -1.27 12.51
C PHE A 424 -13.82 -0.65 12.78
N SER A 425 -14.24 -0.56 14.06
CA SER A 425 -15.50 0.08 14.45
C SER A 425 -15.54 1.58 14.16
N LEU A 426 -14.38 2.25 14.00
CA LEU A 426 -14.32 3.66 13.60
C LEU A 426 -14.96 3.90 12.22
N VAL A 427 -14.97 2.89 11.33
CA VAL A 427 -15.67 2.95 10.05
C VAL A 427 -17.18 3.16 10.25
N LEU A 428 -17.77 2.57 11.29
CA LEU A 428 -19.20 2.69 11.58
C LEU A 428 -19.61 4.12 11.97
N LEU A 429 -18.68 4.90 12.54
CA LEU A 429 -18.95 6.22 13.10
C LEU A 429 -18.96 7.37 12.07
N ILE A 430 -18.67 7.08 10.80
CA ILE A 430 -18.50 8.08 9.73
C ILE A 430 -19.80 8.84 9.40
N GLY A 431 -20.97 8.27 9.72
CA GLY A 431 -22.26 8.96 9.61
C GLY A 431 -22.44 10.15 10.56
N ASN A 432 -21.56 10.35 11.55
CA ASN A 432 -21.70 11.40 12.57
C ASN A 432 -21.01 12.72 12.18
N LYS A 433 -21.70 13.86 12.35
CA LYS A 433 -21.21 15.21 11.95
C LYS A 433 -19.85 15.57 12.55
N ALA A 434 -19.51 15.04 13.73
CA ALA A 434 -18.26 15.32 14.41
C ALA A 434 -17.02 14.73 13.69
N ILE A 435 -17.17 13.64 12.94
CA ILE A 435 -16.06 12.81 12.41
C ILE A 435 -15.75 13.11 10.92
N VAL A 436 -16.62 13.86 10.25
CA VAL A 436 -16.58 14.15 8.80
C VAL A 436 -15.26 14.78 8.34
N SER A 437 -14.56 15.53 9.20
CA SER A 437 -13.31 16.20 8.81
C SER A 437 -12.12 15.26 8.58
N TYR A 438 -12.16 14.04 9.15
CA TYR A 438 -11.02 13.13 9.23
C TYR A 438 -11.32 11.72 8.70
N GLU A 439 -12.34 11.57 7.87
CA GLU A 439 -12.72 10.29 7.25
C GLU A 439 -11.51 9.62 6.56
N ARG A 440 -10.72 10.39 5.78
CA ARG A 440 -9.52 9.90 5.10
C ARG A 440 -8.52 9.24 6.05
N SER A 441 -8.21 9.88 7.18
CA SER A 441 -7.24 9.35 8.14
C SER A 441 -7.76 8.08 8.83
N ILE A 442 -9.06 8.02 9.10
CA ILE A 442 -9.69 6.82 9.69
C ILE A 442 -9.56 5.64 8.74
N PHE A 443 -9.95 5.80 7.47
CA PHE A 443 -9.86 4.72 6.49
C PHE A 443 -8.44 4.23 6.27
N LEU A 444 -7.49 5.15 6.14
CA LEU A 444 -6.09 4.79 5.96
C LEU A 444 -5.47 4.14 7.21
N CYS A 445 -5.93 4.52 8.41
CA CYS A 445 -5.54 3.84 9.65
C CYS A 445 -6.11 2.41 9.69
N VAL A 446 -7.39 2.22 9.38
CA VAL A 446 -8.02 0.89 9.29
C VAL A 446 -7.31 0.01 8.27
N LEU A 447 -6.96 0.55 7.10
CA LEU A 447 -6.20 -0.16 6.08
C LEU A 447 -4.82 -0.61 6.57
N ALA A 448 -4.13 0.23 7.35
CA ALA A 448 -2.86 -0.15 7.97
C ALA A 448 -3.02 -1.23 9.05
N VAL A 449 -4.09 -1.17 9.86
CA VAL A 449 -4.40 -2.19 10.86
C VAL A 449 -4.71 -3.53 10.21
N ILE A 450 -5.44 -3.56 9.09
CA ILE A 450 -5.70 -4.78 8.31
C ILE A 450 -4.38 -5.44 7.86
N LEU A 451 -3.43 -4.64 7.36
CA LEU A 451 -2.11 -5.16 6.96
C LEU A 451 -1.35 -5.78 8.14
N VAL A 452 -1.36 -5.09 9.28
CA VAL A 452 -0.70 -5.57 10.49
C VAL A 452 -1.38 -6.85 10.99
N ASN A 453 -2.71 -6.87 11.09
CA ASN A 453 -3.49 -8.03 11.49
C ASN A 453 -3.18 -9.25 10.60
N SER A 454 -3.25 -9.09 9.28
CA SER A 454 -2.98 -10.18 8.34
C SER A 454 -1.54 -10.70 8.42
N PHE A 455 -0.57 -9.85 8.75
CA PHE A 455 0.78 -10.30 9.07
C PHE A 455 0.78 -11.13 10.36
N PHE A 456 0.24 -10.60 11.45
CA PHE A 456 0.21 -11.30 12.74
C PHE A 456 -0.52 -12.65 12.70
N ASP A 457 -1.62 -12.76 11.97
CA ASP A 457 -2.37 -14.00 11.80
C ASP A 457 -1.53 -15.11 11.16
N ASN A 458 -0.68 -14.76 10.18
CA ASN A 458 0.22 -15.73 9.55
C ASN A 458 1.37 -16.18 10.47
N PHE A 459 1.87 -15.29 11.33
CA PHE A 459 2.99 -15.60 12.22
C PHE A 459 2.54 -16.32 13.51
N ILE A 460 1.46 -15.87 14.15
CA ILE A 460 1.01 -16.36 15.46
C ILE A 460 -0.05 -17.46 15.34
N GLY A 461 -0.88 -17.45 14.29
CA GLY A 461 -1.96 -18.43 14.11
C GLY A 461 -1.46 -19.89 14.07
N LEU A 462 -0.17 -20.11 13.80
CA LEU A 462 0.49 -21.42 13.82
C LEU A 462 0.50 -22.09 15.20
N ALA A 463 0.39 -21.34 16.30
CA ALA A 463 0.51 -21.86 17.66
C ALA A 463 -0.84 -22.07 18.39
N LEU A 464 -1.96 -21.60 17.83
CA LEU A 464 -3.25 -21.48 18.52
C LEU A 464 -4.23 -22.63 18.26
N LEU A 465 -4.08 -23.35 17.15
CA LEU A 465 -4.97 -24.44 16.74
C LEU A 465 -4.85 -25.70 17.61
N ASP A 466 -3.77 -25.84 18.40
CA ASP A 466 -3.56 -27.00 19.28
C ASP A 466 -4.23 -26.88 20.66
N SER A 467 -4.79 -25.71 21.02
CA SER A 467 -5.45 -25.47 22.32
C SER A 467 -6.95 -25.16 22.12
N ALA A 468 -7.76 -26.21 22.02
CA ALA A 468 -8.98 -26.23 21.21
C ALA A 468 -10.26 -25.51 21.72
N ASP A 469 -10.51 -25.25 23.02
CA ASP A 469 -11.93 -25.13 23.42
C ASP A 469 -12.46 -23.74 23.83
N GLN A 470 -11.63 -22.73 24.10
CA GLN A 470 -12.12 -21.45 24.66
C GLN A 470 -12.07 -20.23 23.72
N SER A 471 -11.32 -20.29 22.61
CA SER A 471 -11.06 -19.12 21.75
C SER A 471 -11.93 -19.03 20.48
N LEU A 472 -12.54 -20.13 20.04
CA LEU A 472 -13.28 -20.21 18.76
C LEU A 472 -14.51 -19.29 18.68
N TRP A 473 -15.25 -19.11 19.78
CA TRP A 473 -16.45 -18.28 19.78
C TRP A 473 -16.14 -16.81 19.45
N PHE A 474 -15.00 -16.28 19.90
CA PHE A 474 -14.65 -14.88 19.70
C PHE A 474 -14.31 -14.54 18.25
N PHE A 475 -13.67 -15.46 17.51
CA PHE A 475 -13.34 -15.27 16.10
C PHE A 475 -14.57 -15.09 15.21
N TYR A 476 -15.71 -15.64 15.62
CA TYR A 476 -16.96 -15.54 14.86
C TYR A 476 -17.92 -14.51 15.45
N VAL A 477 -17.97 -14.36 16.77
CA VAL A 477 -18.89 -13.42 17.45
C VAL A 477 -18.53 -11.97 17.14
N LEU A 478 -17.25 -11.60 17.19
CA LEU A 478 -16.88 -10.20 17.08
C LEU A 478 -17.08 -9.62 15.67
N PRO A 479 -16.64 -10.31 14.58
CA PRO A 479 -17.00 -9.89 13.23
C PRO A 479 -18.49 -10.03 12.93
N SER A 480 -19.22 -11.00 13.50
CA SER A 480 -20.68 -11.08 13.29
C SER A 480 -21.41 -9.92 13.96
N LEU A 481 -21.02 -9.49 15.16
CA LEU A 481 -21.52 -8.27 15.80
C LEU A 481 -21.21 -7.04 14.94
N TRP A 482 -20.00 -6.94 14.40
CA TRP A 482 -19.65 -5.84 13.49
C TRP A 482 -20.52 -5.86 12.23
N LEU A 483 -20.70 -7.03 11.60
CA LEU A 483 -21.55 -7.21 10.42
C LEU A 483 -23.00 -6.80 10.71
N LEU A 484 -23.56 -7.21 11.85
CA LEU A 484 -24.92 -6.84 12.26
C LEU A 484 -25.05 -5.34 12.46
N CYS A 485 -24.11 -4.70 13.17
CA CYS A 485 -24.07 -3.26 13.34
C CYS A 485 -24.01 -2.53 11.99
N PHE A 486 -23.09 -2.92 11.10
CA PHE A 486 -22.97 -2.32 9.77
C PHE A 486 -24.25 -2.52 8.94
N SER A 487 -24.84 -3.70 9.01
CA SER A 487 -26.06 -4.04 8.27
C SER A 487 -27.24 -3.21 8.74
N PHE A 488 -27.40 -3.05 10.06
CA PHE A 488 -28.47 -2.27 10.67
C PHE A 488 -28.34 -0.77 10.36
N PHE A 489 -27.14 -0.21 10.50
CA PHE A 489 -26.93 1.22 10.28
C PHE A 489 -26.92 1.63 8.81
N TYR A 490 -26.40 0.78 7.91
CA TYR A 490 -26.16 1.14 6.51
C TYR A 490 -26.88 0.25 5.50
N LEU A 491 -26.62 -1.06 5.46
CA LEU A 491 -27.11 -1.93 4.37
C LEU A 491 -28.64 -2.01 4.29
N TYR A 492 -29.33 -2.17 5.43
CA TYR A 492 -30.78 -2.31 5.50
C TYR A 492 -31.53 -1.08 4.93
N ARG A 493 -30.92 0.11 5.03
CA ARG A 493 -31.52 1.36 4.55
C ARG A 493 -31.29 1.62 3.06
N GLN A 494 -30.38 0.89 2.42
CA GLN A 494 -29.87 1.22 1.08
C GLN A 494 -30.19 0.19 -0.01
N LEU A 495 -30.38 -1.08 0.38
CA LEU A 495 -30.53 -2.22 -0.53
C LEU A 495 -31.93 -2.80 -0.47
N HIS A 496 -32.45 -3.32 -1.59
CA HIS A 496 -33.64 -4.15 -1.58
C HIS A 496 -33.42 -5.46 -0.81
N SER A 497 -34.50 -6.11 -0.36
CA SER A 497 -34.44 -7.28 0.52
C SER A 497 -33.57 -8.41 -0.02
N ILE A 498 -33.63 -8.72 -1.32
CA ILE A 498 -32.85 -9.81 -1.92
C ILE A 498 -31.35 -9.49 -1.92
N THR A 499 -30.97 -8.26 -2.30
CA THR A 499 -29.56 -7.85 -2.37
C THR A 499 -28.97 -7.64 -0.98
N PHE A 500 -29.77 -7.17 -0.02
CA PHE A 500 -29.43 -7.14 1.39
C PHE A 500 -29.08 -8.53 1.94
N PHE A 501 -29.94 -9.53 1.74
CA PHE A 501 -29.65 -10.90 2.19
C PHE A 501 -28.43 -11.51 1.49
N ALA A 502 -28.22 -11.21 0.19
CA ALA A 502 -27.04 -11.66 -0.51
C ALA A 502 -25.74 -11.08 0.08
N PHE A 503 -25.71 -9.80 0.46
CA PHE A 503 -24.57 -9.18 1.14
C PHE A 503 -24.35 -9.74 2.55
N LEU A 504 -25.41 -10.03 3.29
CA LEU A 504 -25.32 -10.70 4.59
C LEU A 504 -24.70 -12.09 4.46
N ILE A 505 -25.20 -12.90 3.51
CA ILE A 505 -24.65 -14.24 3.23
C ILE A 505 -23.18 -14.14 2.84
N PHE A 506 -22.81 -13.19 1.97
CA PHE A 506 -21.42 -12.96 1.60
C PHE A 506 -20.54 -12.63 2.82
N GLY A 507 -21.01 -11.75 3.71
CA GLY A 507 -20.33 -11.43 4.96
C GLY A 507 -20.18 -12.66 5.87
N ILE A 508 -21.24 -13.44 6.07
CA ILE A 508 -21.22 -14.67 6.87
C ILE A 508 -20.25 -15.70 6.29
N VAL A 509 -20.22 -15.87 4.97
CA VAL A 509 -19.27 -16.77 4.30
C VAL A 509 -17.84 -16.29 4.54
N LEU A 510 -17.55 -15.00 4.41
CA LEU A 510 -16.20 -14.47 4.71
C LEU A 510 -15.82 -14.64 6.17
N ILE A 511 -16.76 -14.52 7.11
CA ILE A 511 -16.55 -14.81 8.54
C ILE A 511 -16.21 -16.29 8.74
N ALA A 512 -16.99 -17.19 8.15
CA ALA A 512 -16.76 -18.64 8.24
C ALA A 512 -15.41 -19.04 7.66
N LEU A 513 -14.96 -18.35 6.60
CA LEU A 513 -13.65 -18.55 5.97
C LEU A 513 -12.49 -17.86 6.71
N GLY A 514 -12.76 -17.02 7.72
CA GLY A 514 -11.73 -16.27 8.45
C GLY A 514 -11.19 -15.05 7.71
N TYR A 515 -11.87 -14.57 6.66
CA TYR A 515 -11.42 -13.48 5.79
C TYR A 515 -12.30 -12.22 5.90
N PHE A 516 -12.79 -11.93 7.11
CA PHE A 516 -13.70 -10.80 7.32
C PHE A 516 -13.08 -9.45 6.93
N ASP A 517 -11.76 -9.31 7.05
CA ASP A 517 -11.02 -8.11 6.61
C ASP A 517 -11.30 -7.75 5.14
N VAL A 518 -11.51 -8.76 4.28
CA VAL A 518 -11.87 -8.56 2.87
C VAL A 518 -13.22 -7.85 2.72
N PHE A 519 -14.19 -8.15 3.60
CA PHE A 519 -15.48 -7.46 3.63
C PHE A 519 -15.29 -5.97 3.95
N ILE A 520 -14.47 -5.67 4.97
CA ILE A 520 -14.15 -4.29 5.36
C ILE A 520 -13.48 -3.56 4.19
N LEU A 521 -12.56 -4.20 3.47
CA LEU A 521 -11.94 -3.62 2.27
C LEU A 521 -12.96 -3.25 1.19
N PHE A 522 -13.99 -4.09 0.95
CA PHE A 522 -15.08 -3.75 0.03
C PHE A 522 -15.88 -2.52 0.52
N VAL A 523 -16.16 -2.44 1.82
CA VAL A 523 -16.84 -1.27 2.42
C VAL A 523 -16.02 0.00 2.17
N ILE A 524 -14.73 -0.02 2.47
CA ILE A 524 -13.82 1.14 2.26
C ILE A 524 -13.75 1.52 0.77
N LEU A 525 -13.72 0.53 -0.12
CA LEU A 525 -13.69 0.76 -1.57
C LEU A 525 -14.94 1.52 -2.05
N THR A 526 -16.13 1.20 -1.53
CA THR A 526 -17.36 1.91 -1.92
C THR A 526 -17.29 3.40 -1.56
N TRP A 527 -16.79 3.72 -0.37
CA TRP A 527 -16.61 5.10 0.07
C TRP A 527 -15.57 5.83 -0.79
N ALA A 528 -14.44 5.18 -1.08
CA ALA A 528 -13.38 5.76 -1.89
C ALA A 528 -13.85 6.08 -3.31
N LEU A 529 -14.64 5.19 -3.91
CA LEU A 529 -15.23 5.38 -5.24
C LEU A 529 -16.27 6.51 -5.25
N LYS A 530 -17.12 6.60 -4.22
CA LYS A 530 -18.10 7.69 -4.07
C LYS A 530 -17.43 9.05 -4.02
N ASN A 531 -16.46 9.20 -3.12
CA ASN A 531 -15.79 10.46 -2.85
C ASN A 531 -14.69 10.78 -3.89
N LYS A 532 -14.48 9.89 -4.88
CA LYS A 532 -13.43 9.98 -5.90
C LYS A 532 -12.04 10.16 -5.26
N ASP A 533 -11.84 9.53 -4.11
CA ASP A 533 -10.61 9.64 -3.35
C ASP A 533 -9.57 8.66 -3.89
N ARG A 534 -8.66 9.18 -4.72
CA ARG A 534 -7.63 8.37 -5.37
C ARG A 534 -6.62 7.75 -4.40
N ILE A 535 -6.38 8.38 -3.24
CA ILE A 535 -5.39 7.91 -2.26
C ILE A 535 -5.94 6.68 -1.55
N VAL A 536 -7.13 6.81 -0.96
CA VAL A 536 -7.78 5.70 -0.24
C VAL A 536 -8.10 4.56 -1.21
N TYR A 537 -8.57 4.87 -2.42
CA TYR A 537 -8.79 3.87 -3.48
C TYR A 537 -7.51 3.08 -3.80
N GLY A 538 -6.41 3.77 -4.10
CA GLY A 538 -5.15 3.13 -4.46
C GLY A 538 -4.57 2.27 -3.34
N ILE A 539 -4.58 2.78 -2.10
CA ILE A 539 -4.10 2.03 -0.94
C ILE A 539 -5.01 0.84 -0.63
N THR A 540 -6.33 0.98 -0.78
CA THR A 540 -7.27 -0.15 -0.59
C THR A 540 -6.95 -1.30 -1.56
N LEU A 541 -6.69 -1.00 -2.85
CA LEU A 541 -6.31 -2.03 -3.83
C LEU A 541 -4.97 -2.68 -3.51
N LEU A 542 -3.99 -1.91 -3.01
CA LEU A 542 -2.71 -2.44 -2.57
C LEU A 542 -2.90 -3.40 -1.39
N VAL A 543 -3.61 -2.97 -0.35
CA VAL A 543 -3.92 -3.80 0.83
C VAL A 543 -4.69 -5.06 0.44
N PHE A 544 -5.66 -4.94 -0.46
CA PHE A 544 -6.40 -6.08 -0.99
C PHE A 544 -5.48 -7.11 -1.65
N THR A 545 -4.53 -6.64 -2.47
CA THR A 545 -3.56 -7.50 -3.13
C THR A 545 -2.63 -8.18 -2.12
N THR A 546 -2.15 -7.45 -1.12
CA THR A 546 -1.24 -8.00 -0.10
C THR A 546 -1.93 -8.99 0.82
N VAL A 547 -3.18 -8.75 1.23
CA VAL A 547 -3.95 -9.70 2.05
C VAL A 547 -4.18 -10.99 1.27
N LEU A 548 -4.60 -10.92 0.01
CA LEU A 548 -4.76 -12.11 -0.84
C LEU A 548 -3.43 -12.84 -1.10
N TRP A 549 -2.33 -12.10 -1.19
CA TRP A 549 -0.99 -12.67 -1.29
C TRP A 549 -0.57 -13.36 0.01
N GLN A 550 -0.91 -12.79 1.17
CA GLN A 550 -0.65 -13.41 2.47
C GLN A 550 -1.45 -14.71 2.65
N LEU A 551 -2.67 -14.80 2.11
CA LEU A 551 -3.42 -16.07 2.06
C LEU A 551 -2.65 -17.19 1.33
N TYR A 552 -1.81 -16.84 0.35
CA TYR A 552 -0.91 -17.80 -0.29
C TYR A 552 -0.04 -18.52 0.74
N TYR A 553 0.57 -17.74 1.63
CA TYR A 553 1.61 -18.22 2.53
C TYR A 553 1.10 -18.78 3.86
N SER A 554 -0.20 -18.68 4.16
CA SER A 554 -0.77 -19.29 5.37
C SER A 554 -0.69 -20.82 5.32
N LEU A 555 0.28 -21.44 5.99
CA LEU A 555 0.52 -22.90 5.89
C LEU A 555 -0.58 -23.76 6.56
N GLN A 556 -1.49 -23.16 7.32
CA GLN A 556 -2.52 -23.87 8.10
C GLN A 556 -3.63 -24.46 7.24
N LEU A 557 -3.97 -23.81 6.13
CA LEU A 557 -5.04 -24.26 5.24
C LEU A 557 -4.47 -25.11 4.12
N SER A 558 -5.10 -26.26 3.86
CA SER A 558 -4.80 -27.05 2.68
C SER A 558 -5.01 -26.20 1.42
N PHE A 559 -4.14 -26.37 0.43
CA PHE A 559 -4.25 -25.61 -0.81
C PHE A 559 -5.58 -25.81 -1.53
N LEU A 560 -6.20 -26.99 -1.38
CA LEU A 560 -7.55 -27.26 -1.89
C LEU A 560 -8.59 -26.35 -1.20
N ALA A 561 -8.54 -26.24 0.13
CA ALA A 561 -9.45 -25.37 0.87
C ALA A 561 -9.24 -23.90 0.50
N LYS A 562 -7.98 -23.46 0.34
CA LYS A 562 -7.66 -22.10 -0.13
C LYS A 562 -8.24 -21.83 -1.51
N SER A 563 -7.96 -22.71 -2.47
CA SER A 563 -8.49 -22.58 -3.84
C SER A 563 -10.02 -22.55 -3.82
N ALA A 564 -10.67 -23.53 -3.18
CA ALA A 564 -12.13 -23.58 -3.07
C ALA A 564 -12.72 -22.31 -2.45
N SER A 565 -12.11 -21.79 -1.37
CA SER A 565 -12.56 -20.55 -0.73
C SER A 565 -12.50 -19.32 -1.65
N ILE A 566 -11.43 -19.20 -2.44
CA ILE A 566 -11.24 -18.11 -3.41
C ILE A 566 -12.24 -18.27 -4.58
N LEU A 567 -12.45 -19.51 -5.05
CA LEU A 567 -13.41 -19.82 -6.10
C LEU A 567 -14.84 -19.44 -5.70
N VAL A 568 -15.26 -19.91 -4.52
CA VAL A 568 -16.60 -19.64 -3.96
C VAL A 568 -16.79 -18.13 -3.79
N SER A 569 -15.78 -17.43 -3.27
CA SER A 569 -15.80 -15.96 -3.17
C SER A 569 -15.98 -15.29 -4.54
N GLY A 570 -15.27 -15.77 -5.58
CA GLY A 570 -15.41 -15.27 -6.94
C GLY A 570 -16.82 -15.49 -7.52
N ILE A 571 -17.42 -16.66 -7.30
CA ILE A 571 -18.78 -16.98 -7.74
C ILE A 571 -19.81 -16.09 -7.03
N ILE A 572 -19.67 -15.91 -5.71
CA ILE A 572 -20.59 -15.06 -4.93
C ILE A 572 -20.49 -13.60 -5.40
N LEU A 573 -19.28 -13.10 -5.66
CA LEU A 573 -19.09 -11.74 -6.22
C LEU A 573 -19.75 -11.59 -7.60
N LEU A 574 -19.70 -12.62 -8.45
CA LEU A 574 -20.37 -12.61 -9.75
C LEU A 574 -21.90 -12.59 -9.59
N ALA A 575 -22.45 -13.34 -8.63
CA ALA A 575 -23.87 -13.30 -8.31
C ALA A 575 -24.31 -11.92 -7.78
N LEU A 576 -23.54 -11.34 -6.85
CA LEU A 576 -23.77 -9.99 -6.32
C LEU A 576 -23.72 -8.93 -7.42
N TYR A 577 -22.76 -9.02 -8.35
CA TYR A 577 -22.67 -8.16 -9.51
C TYR A 577 -23.96 -8.19 -10.34
N ARG A 578 -24.47 -9.39 -10.66
CA ARG A 578 -25.71 -9.54 -11.46
C ARG A 578 -26.92 -8.93 -10.76
N LEU A 579 -27.06 -9.19 -9.46
CA LEU A 579 -28.16 -8.67 -8.66
C LEU A 579 -28.13 -7.14 -8.55
N LEU A 580 -26.96 -6.56 -8.25
CA LEU A 580 -26.79 -5.11 -8.18
C LEU A 580 -26.99 -4.43 -9.54
N LEU A 581 -26.60 -5.08 -10.63
CA LEU A 581 -26.84 -4.55 -11.98
C LEU A 581 -28.33 -4.54 -12.33
N GLN A 582 -29.08 -5.57 -11.95
CA GLN A 582 -30.53 -5.61 -12.12
C GLN A 582 -31.22 -4.52 -11.28
N GLU A 583 -30.85 -4.40 -10.01
CA GLU A 583 -31.36 -3.37 -9.11
C GLU A 583 -31.05 -1.95 -9.60
N ALA A 584 -29.83 -1.71 -10.11
CA ALA A 584 -29.47 -0.44 -10.70
C ALA A 584 -30.32 -0.12 -11.93
N LYS A 585 -30.56 -1.09 -12.82
CA LYS A 585 -31.40 -0.90 -14.02
C LYS A 585 -32.86 -0.62 -13.69
N ASN A 586 -33.45 -1.33 -12.73
CA ASN A 586 -34.87 -1.15 -12.36
C ASN A 586 -35.14 0.24 -11.76
N ASN A 587 -34.22 0.77 -10.95
CA ASN A 587 -34.35 2.12 -10.38
C ASN A 587 -34.27 3.25 -11.44
N PHE A 588 -33.60 3.04 -12.57
CA PHE A 588 -33.61 4.01 -13.68
C PHE A 588 -34.98 4.06 -14.37
N VAL A 589 -35.68 2.92 -14.47
CA VAL A 589 -37.00 2.82 -15.10
C VAL A 589 -38.10 3.41 -14.20
N GLU A 590 -37.97 3.30 -12.88
CA GLU A 590 -38.93 3.91 -11.93
C GLU A 590 -38.74 5.42 -11.76
N GLY A 591 -37.57 5.99 -12.10
CA GLY A 591 -37.29 7.42 -11.99
C GLY A 591 -37.74 8.28 -13.17
N GLU A 592 -38.18 7.66 -14.28
CA GLU A 592 -38.68 8.32 -15.48
C GLU A 592 -40.22 8.33 -15.60
N ASN A 593 -40.94 7.71 -14.64
CA ASN A 593 -42.41 7.67 -14.59
C ASN A 593 -43.01 8.63 -13.56
#